data_AF-A0A2J7TBQ2-F1
#
_entry.id   AF-A0A2J7TBQ2-F1
#
_cell.length_a   1.000
_cell.length_b   1.000
_cell.length_c   1.000
_cell.angle_alpha   90.00
_cell.angle_beta   90.00
_cell.angle_gamma   90.00
#
_symmetry.space_group_name_H-M   'P 1'
#
loop_
_entity.id
_entity.type
_entity.pdbx_description
1 polymer ?
#
loop_
_entity_poly.entity_id
_entity_poly.type
_entity_poly.pdbx_seq_one_letter_code
_entity_poly.pdbx_strand_id
1 'polypeptide(L)' 'MPDKLSDGERAPLQAELEHLRQEHRDLDAAIDALLHLGTVDQLQIQRLKKRKLSLRDRVAFIEDQLTPDIIA' A
#
# COMPACT_ATOMS: atom_id res chain seq x y z
N MET A 1 25.09 -6.77 16.05
CA MET A 1 24.63 -5.39 15.89
C MET A 1 23.57 -5.41 14.80
N PRO A 2 22.29 -5.10 15.07
CA PRO A 2 21.29 -5.10 14.02
C PRO A 2 21.63 -3.94 13.07
N ASP A 3 21.73 -4.31 11.80
CA ASP A 3 22.09 -3.46 10.67
C ASP A 3 21.09 -2.30 10.58
N LYS A 4 21.51 -1.12 11.04
CA LYS A 4 20.72 0.10 10.88
C LYS A 4 20.81 0.45 9.41
N LEU A 5 19.72 0.32 8.64
CA LEU A 5 19.64 0.89 7.30
C LEU A 5 20.24 2.29 7.34
N SER A 6 21.28 2.51 6.55
CA SER A 6 21.96 3.81 6.51
C SER A 6 20.95 4.85 6.03
N ASP A 7 21.04 6.11 6.45
CA ASP A 7 20.06 7.15 6.08
C ASP A 7 19.92 7.32 4.55
N GLY A 8 20.94 6.91 3.77
CA GLY A 8 20.88 6.84 2.30
C GLY A 8 19.98 5.74 1.72
N GLU A 9 19.72 4.65 2.45
CA GLU A 9 18.84 3.53 2.06
C GLU A 9 17.39 3.77 2.48
N ARG A 10 17.16 4.69 3.43
CA ARG A 10 15.82 5.06 3.91
C ARG A 10 15.08 5.98 2.94
N ALA A 11 15.78 6.91 2.30
CA ALA A 11 15.20 7.82 1.31
C ALA A 11 14.46 7.11 0.15
N PRO A 12 15.04 6.09 -0.52
CA PRO A 12 14.31 5.37 -1.57
C PRO A 12 13.12 4.57 -1.03
N LEU A 13 13.24 3.96 0.15
CA LEU A 13 12.12 3.25 0.80
C LEU A 13 10.98 4.18 1.18
N GLN A 14 11.26 5.40 1.64
CA GLN A 14 10.24 6.42 1.92
C GLN A 14 9.53 6.88 0.64
N ALA A 15 10.27 7.03 -0.47
CA ALA A 15 9.68 7.37 -1.76
C ALA A 15 8.80 6.24 -2.29
N GLU A 16 9.24 4.98 -2.17
CA GLU A 16 8.44 3.79 -2.53
C GLU A 16 7.19 3.70 -1.65
N LEU A 17 7.32 3.96 -0.33
CA LEU A 17 6.20 3.97 0.60
C LEU A 17 5.12 4.99 0.21
N GLU A 18 5.51 6.23 -0.11
CA GLU A 18 4.54 7.26 -0.52
C GLU A 18 3.87 6.88 -1.85
N HIS A 19 4.63 6.33 -2.80
CA HIS A 19 4.07 5.85 -4.05
C HIS A 19 3.02 4.75 -3.83
N LEU A 20 3.34 3.74 -3.01
CA LEU A 20 2.42 2.65 -2.71
C LEU A 20 1.17 3.13 -1.95
N ARG A 21 1.34 4.08 -1.03
CA ARG A 21 0.21 4.71 -0.33
C ARG A 21 -0.69 5.49 -1.29
N GLN A 22 -0.10 6.20 -2.26
CA GLN A 22 -0.86 6.89 -3.29
C GLN A 22 -1.65 5.91 -4.17
N GLU A 23 -0.99 4.86 -4.67
CA GLU A 23 -1.63 3.83 -5.49
C GLU A 23 -2.76 3.11 -4.74
N HIS A 24 -2.56 2.85 -3.45
CA HIS A 24 -3.60 2.29 -2.58
C HIS A 24 -4.81 3.22 -2.45
N ARG A 25 -4.60 4.54 -2.27
CA ARG A 25 -5.69 5.54 -2.23
C ARG A 25 -6.44 5.61 -3.56
N ASP A 26 -5.71 5.58 -4.68
CA ASP A 26 -6.31 5.65 -6.02
C ASP A 26 -7.17 4.40 -6.32
N LEU A 27 -6.71 3.22 -5.90
CA LEU A 27 -7.50 1.99 -6.00
C LEU A 27 -8.77 2.05 -5.16
N ASP A 28 -8.72 2.67 -3.99
CA ASP A 28 -9.90 2.86 -3.15
C ASP A 28 -10.93 3.75 -3.84
N ALA A 29 -10.51 4.90 -4.35
CA ALA A 29 -11.37 5.79 -5.11
C ALA A 29 -11.97 5.09 -6.34
N ALA A 30 -11.19 4.24 -7.03
CA ALA A 30 -11.68 3.47 -8.17
C ALA A 30 -12.72 2.42 -7.76
N ILE A 31 -12.51 1.71 -6.65
CA ILE A 31 -13.48 0.75 -6.12
C ILE A 31 -14.78 1.46 -5.73
N ASP A 32 -14.68 2.59 -5.03
CA ASP A 32 -15.84 3.37 -4.62
C ASP A 32 -16.62 3.91 -5.83
N ALA A 33 -15.94 4.44 -6.84
CA ALA A 33 -16.57 4.88 -8.07
C ALA A 33 -17.33 3.74 -8.78
N LEU A 34 -16.73 2.54 -8.85
CA LEU A 34 -17.38 1.36 -9.44
C LEU A 34 -18.59 0.89 -8.63
N LEU A 35 -18.54 1.00 -7.30
CA LEU A 35 -19.69 0.68 -6.44
C LEU A 35 -20.84 1.67 -6.64
N HIS A 36 -20.55 2.94 -6.88
CA HIS A 36 -21.57 3.99 -7.09
C HIS A 36 -22.22 3.94 -8.48
N LEU A 37 -21.54 3.39 -9.50
CA LEU A 37 -22.08 3.32 -10.88
C LEU A 37 -23.26 2.34 -11.04
N GLY A 38 -23.56 1.51 -10.03
CA GLY A 38 -24.70 0.58 -10.02
C GLY A 38 -24.54 -0.67 -10.90
N THR A 39 -23.69 -0.63 -11.92
CA THR A 39 -23.24 -1.80 -12.67
C THR A 39 -22.07 -2.46 -11.96
N VAL A 40 -22.39 -3.30 -10.97
CA VAL A 40 -21.39 -4.00 -10.15
C VAL A 40 -20.77 -5.15 -10.93
N ASP A 41 -19.64 -4.90 -11.61
CA ASP A 41 -18.76 -5.99 -12.04
C ASP A 41 -18.03 -6.55 -10.81
N GLN A 42 -18.64 -7.56 -10.19
CA GLN A 42 -18.10 -8.21 -9.00
C GLN A 42 -16.69 -8.78 -9.22
N LEU A 43 -16.38 -9.27 -10.42
CA LEU A 43 -15.07 -9.83 -10.72
C LEU A 43 -14.01 -8.72 -10.78
N GLN A 44 -14.34 -7.59 -11.40
CA GLN A 44 -13.47 -6.41 -11.43
C GLN A 44 -13.22 -5.89 -10.01
N ILE A 45 -14.26 -5.75 -9.19
CA ILE A 45 -14.14 -5.29 -7.80
C ILE A 45 -13.29 -6.28 -6.97
N GLN A 46 -13.49 -7.58 -7.13
CA GLN A 46 -12.67 -8.59 -6.43
C GLN A 46 -11.18 -8.49 -6.82
N ARG A 47 -10.87 -8.26 -8.10
CA ARG A 47 -9.49 -8.07 -8.57
C ARG A 47 -8.86 -6.80 -7.99
N LEU A 48 -9.61 -5.70 -7.94
CA LEU A 48 -9.14 -4.44 -7.36
C LEU A 48 -8.91 -4.56 -5.85
N LYS A 49 -9.84 -5.19 -5.11
CA LYS A 49 -9.67 -5.48 -3.68
C LYS A 49 -8.45 -6.37 -3.40
N LYS A 50 -8.21 -7.38 -4.24
CA LYS A 50 -7.01 -8.23 -4.13
C LYS A 50 -5.72 -7.42 -4.32
N ARG A 51 -5.67 -6.55 -5.34
CA ARG A 51 -4.53 -5.62 -5.55
C ARG A 51 -4.34 -4.67 -4.37
N LYS A 52 -5.43 -4.08 -3.88
CA LYS A 52 -5.42 -3.20 -2.71
C LYS A 52 -4.83 -3.90 -1.48
N LEU A 53 -5.24 -5.15 -1.23
CA LEU A 53 -4.69 -5.96 -0.13
C LEU A 53 -3.17 -6.15 -0.28
N SER A 54 -2.70 -6.53 -1.47
CA SER A 54 -1.26 -6.71 -1.74
C SER A 54 -0.46 -5.43 -1.54
N LEU A 55 -1.00 -4.26 -1.94
CA LEU A 55 -0.36 -2.97 -1.71
C LEU A 55 -0.29 -2.63 -0.23
N ARG A 56 -1.38 -2.86 0.52
CA ARG A 56 -1.39 -2.65 1.97
C ARG A 56 -0.34 -3.51 2.67
N ASP A 57 -0.23 -4.78 2.30
CA ASP A 57 0.75 -5.69 2.87
C ASP A 57 2.19 -5.25 2.53
N ARG A 58 2.41 -4.71 1.32
CA ARG A 58 3.69 -4.13 0.91
C ARG A 58 4.02 -2.83 1.65
N VAL A 59 3.04 -1.96 1.86
CA VAL A 59 3.15 -0.74 2.66
C VAL A 59 3.59 -1.10 4.09
N ALA A 60 2.90 -2.04 4.74
CA ALA A 60 3.25 -2.51 6.08
C ALA A 60 4.68 -3.06 6.14
N PHE A 61 5.09 -3.85 5.15
CA PHE A 61 6.45 -4.39 5.08
C PHE A 61 7.54 -3.31 4.96
N ILE A 62 7.28 -2.21 4.22
CA ILE A 62 8.23 -1.10 4.09
C ILE A 62 8.19 -0.20 5.34
N GLU A 63 7.01 0.00 5.93
CA GLU A 63 6.85 0.69 7.22
C GLU A 63 7.62 -0.02 8.33
N ASP A 64 7.52 -1.35 8.45
CA ASP A 64 8.26 -2.13 9.43
C ASP A 64 9.78 -2.01 9.24
N GLN A 65 10.27 -1.90 8.00
CA GLN A 65 11.69 -1.68 7.72
C GLN A 65 12.16 -0.25 8.06
N LEU A 66 11.30 0.75 7.89
CA LEU A 66 11.61 2.14 8.17
C LEU A 66 11.48 2.50 9.65
N THR A 67 10.46 1.94 10.31
CA THR A 67 10.09 2.13 11.72
C THR A 67 9.89 0.77 12.40
N PRO A 68 10.99 0.07 12.76
CA PRO A 68 10.94 -1.29 13.32
C PRO A 68 10.32 -1.42 14.73
N ASP A 69 9.59 -0.41 15.24
CA ASP A 69 9.33 -0.30 16.69
C ASP A 69 7.95 0.28 17.10
N ILE A 70 6.86 0.08 16.33
CA ILE A 70 5.55 0.69 16.67
C ILE A 70 4.31 -0.24 16.59
N ILE A 71 4.40 -1.52 16.17
CA ILE A 71 3.22 -2.42 16.17
C ILE A 71 3.55 -3.76 16.84
N ALA A 72 3.40 -3.79 18.18
CA ALA A 72 3.22 -4.98 19.02
C ALA A 72 1.96 -4.79 19.89
#